data_AF-A0A4U7D517-F1
#
_entry.id   AF-A0A4U7D517-F1
#
_cell.length_a   1.000
_cell.length_b   1.000
_cell.length_c   1.000
_cell.angle_alpha   90.00
_cell.angle_beta   90.00
_cell.angle_gamma   90.00
#
_symmetry.space_group_name_H-M   'P 1'
#
loop_
_entity.id
_entity.type
_entity.pdbx_description
1 polymer ?
#
loop_
_entity_poly.entity_id
_entity_poly.type
_entity_poly.pdbx_seq_one_letter_code
_entity_poly.pdbx_strand_id
1 'polypeptide(L)'
;IWSPDTAPELWSDVNSDWPDEPFDLYGPASTSGTYDYFIEAVIGETEADQDIRSDFEGTEEDDLIAQGVSGNRYALGYLPFAYYTNNPDTVKALSLSEGGSDPVEPSLQAAQSGSYPLARPLFSYGHMGKIQEKNHLQAFIEFYINEAAKDYVAEDIGYVPASQDMVDSNLANLEEAIAGEYEYSA
;
A
#
# COMPACT_ATOMS: atom_id res chain seq x y z
N ILE A 1 -8.88 -9.95 -13.10
CA ILE A 1 -10.07 -9.41 -12.41
C ILE A 1 -10.16 -7.89 -12.57
N TRP A 2 -9.13 -7.13 -12.18
CA TRP A 2 -9.12 -5.66 -12.19
C TRP A 2 -8.72 -4.98 -13.53
N SER A 3 -8.20 -5.75 -14.49
CA SER A 3 -7.84 -5.25 -15.84
C SER A 3 -9.05 -4.65 -16.57
N PRO A 4 -8.89 -3.55 -17.33
CA PRO A 4 -9.98 -2.92 -18.08
C PRO A 4 -10.37 -3.70 -19.36
N ASP A 5 -9.40 -4.29 -20.06
CA ASP A 5 -9.60 -4.84 -21.41
C ASP A 5 -9.97 -6.33 -21.43
N THR A 6 -9.57 -7.06 -20.39
CA THR A 6 -9.73 -8.52 -20.29
C THR A 6 -10.43 -8.92 -18.98
N ALA A 7 -11.28 -8.03 -18.48
CA ALA A 7 -11.96 -8.22 -17.21
C ALA A 7 -12.87 -9.46 -17.26
N PRO A 8 -12.69 -10.46 -16.38
CA PRO A 8 -13.72 -11.47 -16.17
C PRO A 8 -14.98 -10.79 -15.63
N GLU A 9 -16.15 -11.25 -16.06
CA GLU A 9 -17.44 -10.73 -15.57
C GLU A 9 -17.97 -11.59 -14.41
N LEU A 10 -17.66 -12.89 -14.44
CA LEU A 10 -18.13 -13.88 -13.47
C LEU A 10 -16.96 -14.53 -12.73
N TRP A 11 -17.21 -15.01 -11.52
CA TRP A 11 -16.21 -15.81 -10.77
C TRP A 11 -15.79 -17.08 -11.54
N SER A 12 -16.71 -17.67 -12.32
CA SER A 12 -16.48 -18.81 -13.21
C SER A 12 -15.50 -18.52 -14.36
N ASP A 13 -15.37 -17.25 -14.80
CA ASP A 13 -14.39 -16.84 -15.82
C ASP A 13 -12.95 -16.88 -15.28
N VAL A 14 -12.76 -16.70 -13.97
CA VAL A 14 -11.45 -16.79 -13.31
C VAL A 14 -11.08 -18.23 -13.04
N ASN A 15 -12.05 -19.03 -12.60
CA ASN A 15 -11.88 -20.45 -12.34
C ASN A 15 -13.20 -21.16 -12.58
N SER A 16 -13.23 -22.13 -13.51
CA SER A 16 -14.45 -22.83 -13.93
C SER A 16 -15.15 -23.62 -12.82
N ASP A 17 -14.46 -23.88 -11.70
CA ASP A 17 -15.03 -24.57 -10.53
C ASP A 17 -15.73 -23.60 -9.55
N TRP A 18 -15.63 -22.28 -9.78
CA TRP A 18 -16.26 -21.24 -8.95
C TRP A 18 -17.67 -20.90 -9.43
N PRO A 19 -18.49 -20.21 -8.60
CA PRO A 19 -19.88 -19.88 -8.94
C PRO A 19 -20.01 -19.04 -10.22
N ASP A 20 -21.11 -19.22 -10.93
CA ASP A 20 -21.49 -18.42 -12.11
C ASP A 20 -22.19 -17.12 -11.70
N GLU A 21 -21.48 -16.32 -10.91
CA GLU A 21 -22.01 -15.12 -10.24
C GLU A 21 -21.09 -13.93 -10.54
N PRO A 22 -21.66 -12.72 -10.72
CA PRO A 22 -20.88 -11.53 -11.03
C PRO A 22 -20.02 -11.07 -9.84
N PHE A 23 -18.97 -10.31 -10.15
CA PHE A 23 -18.22 -9.58 -9.14
C PHE A 23 -19.02 -8.35 -8.66
N ASP A 24 -18.89 -8.03 -7.38
CA ASP A 24 -19.09 -6.66 -6.90
C ASP A 24 -17.74 -6.14 -6.39
N LEU A 25 -17.20 -5.12 -7.05
CA LEU A 25 -15.86 -4.65 -6.80
C LEU A 25 -15.87 -3.36 -5.98
N TYR A 26 -15.03 -3.29 -4.96
CA TYR A 26 -14.89 -2.11 -4.10
C TYR A 26 -13.43 -1.70 -3.96
N GLY A 27 -13.16 -0.41 -3.98
CA GLY A 27 -11.79 0.07 -3.83
C GLY A 27 -11.71 1.57 -3.51
N PRO A 28 -10.50 2.07 -3.30
CA PRO A 28 -10.26 3.50 -3.12
C PRO A 28 -10.63 4.27 -4.38
N ALA A 29 -11.05 5.53 -4.21
CA ALA A 29 -11.25 6.45 -5.32
C ALA A 29 -9.94 6.72 -6.08
N SER A 30 -10.04 7.18 -7.34
CA SER A 30 -8.89 7.46 -8.21
C SER A 30 -7.98 8.61 -7.73
N THR A 31 -8.37 9.29 -6.66
CA THR A 31 -7.60 10.33 -5.96
C THR A 31 -6.73 9.77 -4.83
N SER A 32 -6.80 8.46 -4.56
CA SER A 32 -6.08 7.79 -3.47
C SER A 32 -4.73 7.22 -3.92
N GLY A 33 -3.67 7.45 -3.14
CA GLY A 33 -2.37 6.80 -3.40
C GLY A 33 -2.36 5.27 -3.24
N THR A 34 -3.41 4.68 -2.65
CA THR A 34 -3.63 3.23 -2.67
C THR A 34 -4.18 2.78 -4.03
N TYR A 35 -5.01 3.59 -4.68
CA TYR A 35 -5.45 3.35 -6.05
C TYR A 35 -4.23 3.35 -6.99
N ASP A 36 -3.42 4.42 -6.97
CA ASP A 36 -2.26 4.56 -7.86
C ASP A 36 -1.30 3.36 -7.75
N TYR A 37 -1.00 2.96 -6.51
CA TYR A 37 -0.12 1.82 -6.27
C TYR A 37 -0.69 0.49 -6.72
N PHE A 38 -1.98 0.27 -6.47
CA PHE A 38 -2.61 -0.98 -6.85
C PHE A 38 -2.56 -1.17 -8.36
N ILE A 39 -2.75 -0.08 -9.12
CA ILE A 39 -2.60 -0.10 -10.59
C ILE A 39 -1.17 -0.45 -10.97
N GLU A 40 -0.19 0.29 -10.43
CA GLU A 40 1.22 0.06 -10.73
C GLU A 40 1.65 -1.38 -10.43
N ALA A 41 1.30 -1.89 -9.25
CA ALA A 41 1.78 -3.18 -8.76
C ALA A 41 1.00 -4.39 -9.30
N VAL A 42 -0.31 -4.26 -9.54
CA VAL A 42 -1.18 -5.39 -9.92
C VAL A 42 -1.51 -5.40 -11.41
N ILE A 43 -1.66 -4.23 -12.02
CA ILE A 43 -1.93 -4.11 -13.45
C ILE A 43 -0.60 -4.02 -14.22
N GLY A 44 0.43 -3.42 -13.62
CA GLY A 44 1.77 -3.35 -14.21
C GLY A 44 1.99 -2.11 -15.08
N GLU A 45 1.21 -1.05 -14.89
CA GLU A 45 1.25 0.16 -15.73
C GLU A 45 1.44 1.44 -14.90
N THR A 46 2.29 2.35 -15.39
CA THR A 46 2.55 3.64 -14.75
C THR A 46 1.59 4.70 -15.28
N GLU A 47 0.60 5.10 -14.47
CA GLU A 47 -0.25 6.32 -14.49
C GLU A 47 -0.84 6.90 -15.81
N ALA A 48 -0.46 6.45 -17.00
CA ALA A 48 -0.73 7.17 -18.26
C ALA A 48 -1.48 6.36 -19.33
N ASP A 49 -1.44 5.02 -19.31
CA ASP A 49 -1.83 4.24 -20.49
C ASP A 49 -3.13 3.42 -20.34
N GLN A 50 -3.53 2.95 -19.14
CA GLN A 50 -4.87 2.39 -18.87
C GLN A 50 -5.28 2.51 -17.39
N ASP A 51 -6.55 2.85 -17.14
CA ASP A 51 -7.20 2.75 -15.82
C ASP A 51 -7.56 1.29 -15.47
N ILE A 52 -7.91 0.99 -14.22
CA ILE A 52 -8.64 -0.26 -13.92
C ILE A 52 -10.03 -0.24 -14.58
N ARG A 53 -10.68 -1.41 -14.62
CA ARG A 53 -12.11 -1.47 -15.00
C ARG A 53 -12.94 -0.43 -14.24
N SER A 54 -13.93 0.17 -14.91
CA SER A 54 -14.69 1.33 -14.39
C SER A 54 -15.96 0.96 -13.61
N ASP A 55 -16.32 -0.32 -13.59
CA ASP A 55 -17.51 -0.88 -12.95
C ASP A 55 -17.21 -1.39 -11.53
N PHE A 56 -16.46 -0.60 -10.77
CA PHE A 56 -16.23 -0.81 -9.34
C PHE A 56 -16.75 0.39 -8.54
N GLU A 57 -17.08 0.16 -7.28
CA GLU A 57 -17.49 1.20 -6.34
C GLU A 57 -16.25 1.81 -5.67
N GLY A 58 -15.87 3.00 -6.13
CA GLY A 58 -14.74 3.78 -5.60
C GLY A 58 -15.16 4.74 -4.48
N THR A 59 -14.40 4.80 -3.38
CA THR A 59 -14.68 5.70 -2.25
C THR A 59 -13.39 6.17 -1.54
N GLU A 60 -13.47 7.28 -0.83
CA GLU A 60 -12.38 7.79 0.04
C GLU A 60 -12.45 7.23 1.46
N GLU A 61 -13.50 6.48 1.78
CA GLU A 61 -13.75 5.92 3.11
C GLU A 61 -13.49 4.41 3.12
N ASP A 62 -12.37 4.00 3.72
CA ASP A 62 -11.97 2.59 3.82
C ASP A 62 -13.06 1.71 4.48
N ASP A 63 -13.80 2.27 5.45
CA ASP A 63 -14.93 1.59 6.11
C ASP A 63 -16.03 1.19 5.13
N LEU A 64 -16.29 2.00 4.10
CA LEU A 64 -17.31 1.71 3.09
C LEU A 64 -16.87 0.59 2.14
N ILE A 65 -15.57 0.51 1.84
CA ILE A 65 -14.98 -0.61 1.07
C ILE A 65 -15.19 -1.91 1.85
N ALA A 66 -14.79 -1.92 3.13
CA ALA A 66 -14.93 -3.10 3.99
C ALA A 66 -16.39 -3.51 4.20
N GLN A 67 -17.30 -2.54 4.35
CA GLN A 67 -18.74 -2.80 4.44
C GLN A 67 -19.30 -3.42 3.14
N GLY A 68 -18.91 -2.89 1.98
CA GLY A 68 -19.30 -3.45 0.68
C GLY A 68 -18.85 -4.90 0.51
N VAL A 69 -17.58 -5.18 0.83
CA VAL A 69 -17.02 -6.54 0.75
C VAL A 69 -17.67 -7.49 1.76
N SER A 70 -17.83 -7.07 3.02
CA SER A 70 -18.42 -7.92 4.06
C SER A 70 -19.92 -8.20 3.86
N GLY A 71 -20.63 -7.27 3.22
CA GLY A 71 -22.06 -7.36 2.95
C GLY A 71 -22.43 -8.24 1.75
N ASN A 72 -21.47 -8.57 0.88
CA ASN A 72 -21.71 -9.36 -0.32
C ASN A 72 -20.73 -10.53 -0.46
N ARG A 73 -21.29 -11.74 -0.50
CA ARG A 73 -20.54 -13.00 -0.68
C ARG A 73 -19.67 -13.03 -1.95
N TYR A 74 -20.06 -12.33 -3.00
CA TYR A 74 -19.38 -12.31 -4.29
C TYR A 74 -18.52 -11.05 -4.48
N ALA A 75 -18.38 -10.23 -3.44
CA ALA A 75 -17.59 -9.03 -3.51
C ALA A 75 -16.09 -9.28 -3.31
N LEU A 76 -15.29 -8.44 -3.96
CA LEU A 76 -13.85 -8.37 -3.80
C LEU A 76 -13.46 -6.89 -3.70
N GLY A 77 -12.49 -6.59 -2.83
CA GLY A 77 -11.94 -5.25 -2.77
C GLY A 77 -10.51 -5.22 -2.32
N TYR A 78 -9.92 -4.03 -2.41
CA TYR A 78 -8.58 -3.74 -1.92
C TYR A 78 -8.62 -2.47 -1.07
N LEU A 79 -7.83 -2.44 -0.01
CA LEU A 79 -7.80 -1.36 0.98
C LEU A 79 -6.43 -1.34 1.69
N PRO A 80 -6.07 -0.25 2.37
CA PRO A 80 -4.81 -0.14 3.09
C PRO A 80 -4.66 -1.24 4.17
N PHE A 81 -3.45 -1.80 4.30
CA PHE A 81 -3.16 -2.82 5.32
C PHE A 81 -3.41 -2.31 6.75
N ALA A 82 -3.11 -1.04 7.03
CA ALA A 82 -3.36 -0.40 8.32
C ALA A 82 -4.85 -0.40 8.72
N TYR A 83 -5.76 -0.32 7.75
CA TYR A 83 -7.19 -0.46 8.06
C TYR A 83 -7.50 -1.89 8.50
N TYR A 84 -6.99 -2.89 7.77
CA TYR A 84 -7.24 -4.30 8.07
C TYR A 84 -6.67 -4.71 9.43
N THR A 85 -5.46 -4.28 9.78
CA THR A 85 -4.86 -4.60 11.09
C THR A 85 -5.66 -4.03 12.26
N ASN A 86 -6.31 -2.88 12.07
CA ASN A 86 -7.20 -2.29 13.06
C ASN A 86 -8.61 -2.89 13.05
N ASN A 87 -9.00 -3.60 11.98
CA ASN A 87 -10.34 -4.18 11.78
C ASN A 87 -10.29 -5.63 11.25
N PRO A 88 -9.54 -6.55 11.89
CA PRO A 88 -9.20 -7.86 11.31
C PRO A 88 -10.42 -8.77 11.09
N ASP A 89 -11.51 -8.52 11.81
CA ASP A 89 -12.74 -9.32 11.76
C ASP A 89 -13.75 -8.85 10.71
N THR A 90 -13.51 -7.70 10.06
CA THR A 90 -14.48 -7.12 9.09
C THR A 90 -14.45 -7.78 7.73
N VAL A 91 -13.25 -8.16 7.26
CA VAL A 91 -13.03 -8.74 5.93
C VAL A 91 -11.98 -9.83 6.01
N LYS A 92 -12.03 -10.78 5.08
CA LYS A 92 -11.00 -11.82 4.97
C LYS A 92 -9.89 -11.32 4.03
N ALA A 93 -8.68 -11.17 4.56
CA ALA A 93 -7.53 -10.85 3.72
C ALA A 93 -7.08 -12.06 2.87
N LEU A 94 -6.54 -11.79 1.69
CA LEU A 94 -6.04 -12.80 0.76
C LEU A 94 -4.51 -12.93 0.86
N SER A 95 -4.04 -14.18 0.93
CA SER A 95 -2.64 -14.49 0.72
C SER A 95 -2.28 -14.29 -0.75
N LEU A 96 -1.14 -13.66 -1.02
CA LEU A 96 -0.70 -13.34 -2.38
C LEU A 96 0.55 -14.14 -2.74
N SER A 97 0.62 -14.57 -4.00
CA SER A 97 1.77 -15.23 -4.59
C SER A 97 2.26 -14.40 -5.77
N GLU A 98 3.57 -14.17 -5.83
CA GLU A 98 4.23 -13.59 -6.99
C GLU A 98 4.98 -14.70 -7.75
N GLY A 99 4.81 -14.75 -9.08
CA GLY A 99 5.55 -15.69 -9.92
C GLY A 99 5.29 -17.18 -9.65
N GLY A 100 4.20 -17.53 -8.95
CA GLY A 100 3.88 -18.91 -8.59
C GLY A 100 4.63 -19.44 -7.35
N SER A 101 5.19 -18.53 -6.55
CA SER A 101 5.72 -18.85 -5.22
C SER A 101 4.63 -19.27 -4.23
N ASP A 102 5.01 -19.78 -3.05
CA ASP A 102 4.03 -20.06 -2.01
C ASP A 102 3.28 -18.78 -1.59
N PRO A 103 1.95 -18.79 -1.50
CA PRO A 103 1.19 -17.61 -1.09
C PRO A 103 1.59 -17.12 0.30
N VAL A 104 1.82 -15.82 0.44
CA VAL A 104 2.19 -15.16 1.68
C VAL A 104 0.97 -14.44 2.25
N GLU A 105 0.64 -14.70 3.52
CA GLU A 105 -0.43 -14.00 4.23
C GLU A 105 0.00 -12.56 4.59
N PRO A 106 -0.91 -11.56 4.49
CA PRO A 106 -0.59 -10.21 4.93
C PRO A 106 -0.39 -10.18 6.44
N SER A 107 0.78 -9.72 6.87
CA SER A 107 1.13 -9.54 8.27
C SER A 107 2.19 -8.46 8.41
N LEU A 108 2.34 -7.88 9.61
CA LEU A 108 3.42 -6.94 9.90
C LEU A 108 4.79 -7.55 9.58
N GLN A 109 4.99 -8.83 9.93
CA GLN A 109 6.23 -9.54 9.63
C GLN A 109 6.47 -9.66 8.12
N ALA A 110 5.46 -10.09 7.35
CA ALA A 110 5.60 -10.26 5.90
C ALA A 110 5.77 -8.92 5.17
N ALA A 111 5.18 -7.84 5.69
CA ALA A 111 5.37 -6.51 5.17
C ALA A 111 6.76 -5.96 5.51
N GLN A 112 7.27 -6.21 6.72
CA GLN A 112 8.61 -5.79 7.15
C GLN A 112 9.74 -6.48 6.41
N SER A 113 9.60 -7.78 6.14
CA SER A 113 10.57 -8.53 5.34
C SER A 113 10.50 -8.24 3.84
N GLY A 114 9.46 -7.53 3.39
CA GLY A 114 9.15 -7.35 1.97
C GLY A 114 8.71 -8.64 1.27
N SER A 115 8.35 -9.70 2.02
CA SER A 115 7.91 -10.96 1.43
C SER A 115 6.45 -10.96 0.99
N TYR A 116 5.62 -10.05 1.52
CA TYR A 116 4.28 -9.85 0.98
C TYR A 116 4.37 -9.06 -0.33
N PRO A 117 3.85 -9.56 -1.47
CA PRO A 117 4.07 -8.96 -2.79
C PRO A 117 3.67 -7.48 -2.94
N LEU A 118 2.69 -7.01 -2.15
CA LEU A 118 2.22 -5.62 -2.18
C LEU A 118 2.77 -4.77 -1.02
N ALA A 119 3.76 -5.27 -0.28
CA ALA A 119 4.45 -4.47 0.72
C ALA A 119 5.42 -3.51 0.03
N ARG A 120 5.37 -2.24 0.42
CA ARG A 120 6.26 -1.20 -0.09
C ARG A 120 6.77 -0.28 1.01
N PRO A 121 7.98 0.27 0.87
CA PRO A 121 8.42 1.36 1.72
C PRO A 121 7.57 2.62 1.50
N LEU A 122 7.41 3.42 2.55
CA LEU A 122 6.88 4.78 2.43
C LEU A 122 8.04 5.75 2.27
N PHE A 123 7.94 6.59 1.24
CA PHE A 123 8.93 7.64 0.99
C PHE A 123 8.42 9.00 1.48
N SER A 124 9.31 9.76 2.08
CA SER A 124 9.09 11.17 2.42
C SER A 124 10.01 12.04 1.57
N TYR A 125 9.42 12.94 0.79
CA TYR A 125 10.16 13.81 -0.12
C TYR A 125 10.33 15.20 0.46
N GLY A 126 11.57 15.68 0.49
CA GLY A 126 11.91 17.00 0.99
C GLY A 126 12.61 17.85 -0.08
N HIS A 127 12.24 19.14 -0.17
CA HIS A 127 12.91 20.05 -1.09
C HIS A 127 14.31 20.38 -0.56
N MET A 128 15.35 19.94 -1.29
CA MET A 128 16.77 20.04 -0.87
C MET A 128 17.18 21.45 -0.42
N GLY A 129 16.91 22.47 -1.25
CA GLY A 129 17.24 23.86 -0.89
C GLY A 129 16.53 24.38 0.37
N LYS A 130 15.40 23.78 0.77
CA LYS A 130 14.68 24.16 2.00
C LYS A 130 15.21 23.41 3.21
N ILE A 131 15.63 22.16 3.05
CA ILE A 131 16.32 21.41 4.09
C ILE A 131 17.60 22.15 4.50
N GLN A 132 18.42 22.60 3.54
CA GLN A 132 19.67 23.33 3.82
C GLN A 132 19.44 24.69 4.49
N GLU A 133 18.35 25.38 4.16
CA GLU A 133 18.05 26.72 4.67
C GLU A 133 17.40 26.72 6.06
N LYS A 134 16.59 25.70 6.38
CA LYS A 134 15.63 25.77 7.50
C LYS A 134 15.90 24.72 8.59
N ASN A 135 16.55 25.15 9.67
CA ASN A 135 16.83 24.28 10.83
C ASN A 135 15.59 23.63 11.46
N HIS A 136 14.43 24.29 11.44
CA HIS A 136 13.19 23.69 11.97
C HIS A 136 12.65 22.56 11.07
N LEU A 137 12.90 22.62 9.77
CA LEU A 137 12.56 21.54 8.85
C LEU A 137 13.50 20.34 9.09
N GLN A 138 14.79 20.60 9.28
CA GLN A 138 15.77 19.56 9.64
C GLN A 138 15.35 18.83 10.92
N ALA A 139 15.06 19.58 11.99
CA ALA A 139 14.64 19.02 13.27
C ALA A 139 13.32 18.22 13.17
N PHE A 140 12.39 18.66 12.32
CA PHE A 140 11.15 17.91 12.08
C PHE A 140 11.42 16.59 11.34
N ILE A 141 12.26 16.60 10.31
CA ILE A 141 12.61 15.38 9.56
C ILE A 141 13.38 14.41 10.46
N GLU A 142 14.33 14.90 11.26
CA GLU A 142 15.06 14.10 12.25
C GLU A 142 14.10 13.47 13.27
N PHE A 143 13.16 14.25 13.81
CA PHE A 143 12.12 13.74 14.69
C PHE A 143 11.30 12.64 14.01
N TYR A 144 10.81 12.90 12.80
CA TYR A 144 10.02 11.93 12.03
C TYR A 144 10.78 10.61 11.82
N ILE A 145 12.07 10.67 11.43
CA ILE A 145 12.92 9.49 11.22
C ILE A 145 13.09 8.70 12.52
N ASN A 146 13.36 9.38 13.64
CA ASN A 146 13.55 8.73 14.94
C ASN A 146 12.26 8.08 15.48
N GLU A 147 11.12 8.70 15.20
CA GLU A 147 9.82 8.19 15.61
C GLU A 147 9.34 7.00 14.74
N ALA A 148 9.84 6.88 13.50
CA ALA A 148 9.42 5.84 12.57
C ALA A 148 9.72 4.39 13.03
N ALA A 149 10.66 4.21 13.97
CA ALA A 149 11.01 2.90 14.53
C ALA A 149 10.30 2.58 15.85
N LYS A 150 9.42 3.46 16.35
CA LYS A 150 8.74 3.25 17.64
C LYS A 150 7.60 2.24 17.51
N ASP A 151 7.39 1.46 18.57
CA ASP A 151 6.39 0.39 18.59
C ASP A 151 4.96 0.91 18.33
N TYR A 152 4.64 2.14 18.75
CA TYR A 152 3.32 2.73 18.52
C TYR A 152 2.97 2.88 17.03
N VAL A 153 3.96 2.90 16.13
CA VAL A 153 3.73 2.89 14.68
C VAL A 153 2.99 1.62 14.25
N ALA A 154 3.34 0.48 14.84
CA ALA A 154 2.62 -0.78 14.65
C ALA A 154 1.37 -0.86 15.52
N GLU A 155 1.51 -0.58 16.82
CA GLU A 155 0.48 -0.88 17.82
C GLU A 155 -0.74 0.04 17.70
N ASP A 156 -0.53 1.34 17.42
CA ASP A 156 -1.60 2.34 17.43
C ASP A 156 -2.01 2.77 16.02
N ILE A 157 -1.10 2.71 15.04
CA ILE A 157 -1.35 3.21 13.67
C ILE A 157 -1.52 2.07 12.66
N GLY A 158 -0.91 0.90 12.90
CA GLY A 158 -1.01 -0.25 12.00
C GLY A 158 -0.02 -0.23 10.82
N TYR A 159 1.02 0.61 10.88
CA TYR A 159 2.12 0.60 9.91
C TYR A 159 3.28 -0.28 10.39
N VAL A 160 4.14 -0.68 9.45
CA VAL A 160 5.37 -1.39 9.78
C VAL A 160 6.41 -0.39 10.29
N PRO A 161 6.97 -0.55 11.51
CA PRO A 161 8.03 0.30 12.01
C PRO A 161 9.30 0.14 11.16
N ALA A 162 10.02 1.24 10.96
CA ALA A 162 11.33 1.21 10.35
C ALA A 162 12.30 0.37 11.18
N SER A 163 13.20 -0.36 10.53
CA SER A 163 14.32 -1.00 11.25
C SER A 163 15.31 0.05 11.75
N GLN A 164 16.12 -0.31 12.76
CA GLN A 164 17.18 0.58 13.22
C GLN A 164 18.16 0.92 12.08
N ASP A 165 18.50 -0.04 11.23
CA ASP A 165 19.36 0.19 10.06
C ASP A 165 18.76 1.22 9.08
N MET A 166 17.43 1.20 8.89
CA MET A 166 16.74 2.20 8.07
C MET A 166 16.76 3.58 8.72
N VAL A 167 16.55 3.66 10.04
CA VAL A 167 16.64 4.92 10.79
C VAL A 167 18.03 5.52 10.63
N ASP A 168 19.07 4.73 10.91
CA ASP A 168 20.46 5.17 10.83
C ASP A 168 20.82 5.63 9.41
N SER A 169 20.39 4.87 8.39
CA SER A 169 20.60 5.23 6.98
C SER A 169 19.87 6.51 6.60
N ASN A 170 18.63 6.70 7.06
CA ASN A 170 17.84 7.90 6.79
C ASN A 170 18.40 9.15 7.50
N LEU A 171 18.95 8.99 8.71
CA LEU A 171 19.65 10.06 9.42
C LEU A 171 20.92 10.47 8.67
N ALA A 172 21.71 9.51 8.18
CA ALA A 172 22.87 9.80 7.33
C ALA A 172 22.47 10.56 6.05
N ASN A 173 21.41 10.13 5.37
CA ASN A 173 20.87 10.83 4.21
C ASN A 173 20.44 12.28 4.53
N LEU A 174 19.85 12.51 5.72
CA LEU A 174 19.50 13.85 6.18
C LEU A 174 20.75 14.71 6.42
N GLU A 175 21.79 14.16 7.03
CA GLU A 175 23.07 14.86 7.24
C GLU A 175 23.71 15.28 5.91
N GLU A 176 23.76 14.37 4.94
CA GLU A 176 24.24 14.67 3.58
C GLU A 176 23.37 15.71 2.88
N ALA A 177 22.04 15.66 3.06
CA ALA A 177 21.11 16.62 2.48
C ALA A 177 21.33 18.03 3.07
N ILE A 178 21.59 18.12 4.38
CA ILE A 178 21.94 19.37 5.08
C ILE A 178 23.27 19.93 4.57
N ALA A 179 24.26 19.06 4.32
CA ALA A 179 25.55 19.45 3.75
C ALA A 179 25.46 19.83 2.26
N GLY A 180 24.39 19.43 1.57
CA GLY A 180 24.24 19.58 0.12
C GLY A 180 25.04 18.57 -0.69
N GLU A 181 25.33 17.43 -0.08
CA GLU A 181 26.12 16.32 -0.63
C GLU A 181 25.27 15.11 -0.99
N TYR A 182 23.97 15.10 -0.61
CA TYR A 182 23.07 13.99 -0.89
C TYR A 182 22.85 13.76 -2.38
N GLU A 183 23.16 12.55 -2.83
CA GLU A 183 22.82 12.04 -4.16
C GLU A 183 21.87 10.85 -4.01
N TYR A 184 20.71 10.92 -4.67
CA TYR A 184 19.79 9.80 -4.69
C TYR A 184 20.37 8.62 -5.51
N SER A 185 20.48 7.47 -4.87
CA SER A 185 20.82 6.19 -5.52
C SER A 185 19.57 5.31 -5.53
N ALA A 186 19.11 4.92 -6.72
CA ALA A 186 18.04 3.93 -6.91
C ALA A 186 18.57 2.50 -6.78
#